data_AF-A0A2Z4GGB6-F1
#
_entry.id   AF-A0A2Z4GGB6-F1
#
_cell.length_a   1.000
_cell.length_b   1.000
_cell.length_c   1.000
_cell.angle_alpha   90.00
_cell.angle_beta   90.00
_cell.angle_gamma   90.00
#
_symmetry.space_group_name_H-M   'P 1'
#
loop_
_entity.id
_entity.type
_entity.pdbx_description
1 polymer ?
#
loop_
_entity_poly.entity_id
_entity_poly.type
_entity_poly.pdbx_seq_one_letter_code
_entity_poly.pdbx_strand_id
1 'polypeptide(L)'
;MKKSKILMFVGVLLLGSLFVLPLWNISLEAPQYPEAIGMNIHINKIADMNPSDIKNINIMNHYVGMKDIPEVLPEFKIFPYVIIAMMILGLIIAFKLNYKWYLAWFIVMCLLGTAGMYDFYLWEYDYGHTLRENAAIKFQNPDGTPLAYQPPLLGTKTILNFVAHSYPRSGAYLLFTGMLLSLIAFFQGKKGS
;
A
#
# COMPACT_ATOMS: atom_id res chain seq x y z
N MET A 1 20.03 16.43 22.49
CA MET A 1 18.59 16.05 22.57
C MET A 1 18.46 14.77 23.38
N LYS A 2 17.42 14.61 24.22
CA LYS A 2 17.16 13.31 24.90
C LYS A 2 17.00 12.21 23.86
N LYS A 3 17.50 10.99 24.10
CA LYS A 3 17.48 9.86 23.15
C LYS A 3 16.08 9.61 22.55
N SER A 4 15.03 9.72 23.37
CA SER A 4 13.63 9.58 22.92
C SER A 4 13.21 10.61 21.87
N LYS A 5 13.66 11.87 21.95
CA LYS A 5 13.35 12.90 20.95
C LYS A 5 14.01 12.60 19.60
N ILE A 6 15.24 12.07 19.62
CA ILE A 6 15.97 11.70 18.40
C ILE A 6 15.23 10.54 17.70
N LEU A 7 14.82 9.52 18.46
CA LEU A 7 14.07 8.38 17.92
C LEU A 7 12.74 8.81 17.29
N MET A 8 11.98 9.68 17.96
CA MET A 8 10.74 10.23 17.40
C MET A 8 11.01 11.05 16.13
N PHE A 9 12.02 11.93 16.16
CA PHE A 9 12.38 12.75 15.02
C PHE A 9 12.78 11.92 13.79
N VAL A 10 13.68 10.95 13.97
CA VAL A 10 14.10 10.04 12.89
C VAL A 10 12.91 9.22 12.39
N GLY A 11 12.08 8.70 13.30
CA GLY A 11 10.89 7.94 12.93
C GLY A 11 9.93 8.73 12.04
N VAL A 12 9.72 10.01 12.35
CA VAL A 12 8.89 10.92 11.55
C VAL A 12 9.52 11.22 10.19
N LEU A 13 10.84 11.42 10.12
CA LEU A 13 11.52 11.68 8.84
C LEU A 13 11.42 10.49 7.88
N LEU A 14 11.37 9.25 8.38
CA LEU A 14 11.22 8.06 7.54
C LEU A 14 9.92 8.04 6.75
N LEU A 15 8.86 8.73 7.20
CA LEU A 15 7.61 8.88 6.43
C LEU A 15 7.85 9.62 5.11
N GLY A 16 8.86 10.48 5.04
CA GLY A 16 9.24 11.19 3.81
C GLY A 16 9.65 10.25 2.67
N SER A 17 10.07 9.02 2.98
CA SER A 17 10.40 8.02 1.97
C SER A 17 9.21 7.61 1.09
N LEU A 18 7.98 7.75 1.60
CA LEU A 18 6.75 7.42 0.88
C LEU A 18 6.53 8.27 -0.38
N PHE A 19 7.11 9.47 -0.44
CA PHE A 19 7.02 10.35 -1.61
C PHE A 19 7.92 9.93 -2.78
N VAL A 20 8.85 9.01 -2.53
CA VAL A 20 9.88 8.62 -3.51
C VAL A 20 9.80 7.12 -3.80
N LEU A 21 9.58 6.30 -2.76
CA LEU A 21 9.61 4.86 -2.86
C LEU A 21 8.20 4.27 -2.99
N PRO A 22 8.04 3.13 -3.67
CA PRO A 22 6.77 2.43 -3.73
C PRO A 22 6.40 1.88 -2.34
N LEU A 23 5.11 1.99 -2.02
CA LEU A 23 4.53 1.45 -0.80
C LEU A 23 4.27 -0.06 -0.96
N TRP A 24 3.71 -0.44 -2.10
CA TRP A 24 3.28 -1.80 -2.38
C TRP A 24 3.60 -2.19 -3.82
N ASN A 25 3.60 -3.47 -4.11
CA ASN A 25 3.72 -3.99 -5.46
C ASN A 25 2.81 -5.19 -5.63
N ILE A 26 2.16 -5.23 -6.79
CA ILE A 26 1.42 -6.39 -7.26
C ILE A 26 2.07 -6.83 -8.57
N SER A 27 2.53 -8.08 -8.64
CA SER A 27 3.07 -8.68 -9.84
C SER A 27 2.30 -9.94 -10.23
N LEU A 28 2.27 -10.23 -11.52
CA LEU A 28 1.59 -11.34 -12.14
C LEU A 28 2.62 -12.12 -12.97
N GLU A 29 2.82 -13.37 -12.60
CA GLU A 29 3.55 -14.33 -13.42
C GLU A 29 2.54 -15.04 -14.32
N ALA A 30 2.84 -15.09 -15.61
CA ALA A 30 1.98 -15.73 -16.60
C ALA A 30 2.84 -16.51 -17.60
N PRO A 31 2.39 -17.67 -18.10
CA PRO A 31 3.10 -18.41 -19.15
C PRO A 31 3.39 -17.60 -20.42
N GLN A 32 2.60 -16.55 -20.68
CA GLN A 32 2.71 -15.71 -21.87
C GLN A 32 3.80 -14.64 -21.76
N TYR A 33 4.26 -14.32 -20.55
CA TYR A 33 5.26 -13.28 -20.30
C TYR A 33 6.54 -13.93 -19.76
N PRO A 34 7.71 -13.75 -20.43
CA PRO A 34 8.98 -14.32 -19.97
C PRO A 34 9.41 -13.77 -18.60
N GLU A 35 9.04 -12.52 -18.32
CA GLU A 35 9.26 -11.85 -17.05
C GLU A 35 7.92 -11.50 -16.42
N ALA A 36 7.86 -11.47 -15.09
CA ALA A 36 6.65 -11.05 -14.39
C ALA A 36 6.30 -9.60 -14.76
N ILE A 37 5.02 -9.36 -15.04
CA ILE A 37 4.48 -8.01 -15.25
C ILE A 37 3.85 -7.52 -13.96
N GLY A 38 3.90 -6.22 -13.68
CA GLY A 38 3.31 -5.73 -12.44
C GLY A 38 3.20 -4.22 -12.34
N MET A 39 2.77 -3.80 -11.16
CA MET A 39 2.60 -2.39 -10.83
C MET A 39 3.13 -2.09 -9.44
N ASN A 40 3.73 -0.91 -9.33
CA ASN A 40 4.18 -0.29 -8.09
C ASN A 40 3.14 0.72 -7.64
N ILE A 41 2.63 0.54 -6.42
CA ILE A 41 1.67 1.46 -5.81
C ILE A 41 2.47 2.44 -4.96
N HIS A 42 2.44 3.71 -5.35
CA HIS A 42 2.94 4.84 -4.58
C HIS A 42 1.78 5.52 -3.85
N ILE A 43 2.09 6.35 -2.85
CA ILE A 43 1.05 7.06 -2.08
C ILE A 43 0.18 8.02 -2.92
N ASN A 44 0.63 8.35 -4.13
CA ASN A 44 -0.01 9.33 -5.01
C ASN A 44 -0.32 8.81 -6.42
N LYS A 45 0.11 7.59 -6.78
CA LYS A 45 -0.06 7.05 -8.13
C LYS A 45 0.20 5.55 -8.17
N ILE A 46 -0.30 4.91 -9.22
CA ILE A 46 0.15 3.59 -9.65
C ILE A 46 1.17 3.79 -10.79
N ALA A 47 2.28 3.08 -10.73
CA ALA A 47 3.37 3.16 -11.71
C ALA A 47 3.76 1.77 -12.20
N ASP A 48 4.28 1.72 -13.41
CA ASP A 48 4.80 0.49 -14.01
C ASP A 48 5.88 -0.17 -13.12
N MET A 49 5.87 -1.51 -13.05
CA MET A 49 7.01 -2.26 -12.52
C MET A 49 8.13 -2.33 -13.56
N ASN A 50 7.79 -2.80 -14.77
CA ASN A 50 8.62 -2.73 -15.97
C ASN A 50 7.91 -1.90 -17.05
N PRO A 51 8.64 -1.36 -18.06
CA PRO A 51 8.04 -0.48 -19.07
C PRO A 51 6.82 -1.09 -19.76
N SER A 52 5.69 -0.39 -19.71
CA SER A 52 4.41 -0.80 -20.33
C SER A 52 3.68 -1.97 -19.64
N ASP A 53 4.06 -2.37 -18.43
CA ASP A 53 3.39 -3.44 -17.70
C ASP A 53 1.91 -3.15 -17.46
N ILE A 54 1.55 -1.95 -16.97
CA ILE A 54 0.16 -1.59 -16.72
C ILE A 54 -0.65 -1.64 -18.01
N LYS A 55 -0.06 -1.19 -19.13
CA LYS A 55 -0.70 -1.27 -20.44
C LYS A 55 -0.96 -2.72 -20.85
N ASN A 56 0.01 -3.61 -20.65
CA ASN A 56 -0.11 -5.04 -20.95
C ASN A 56 -1.19 -5.70 -20.07
N ILE A 57 -1.22 -5.36 -18.78
CA ILE A 57 -2.26 -5.83 -17.85
C ILE A 57 -3.64 -5.32 -18.28
N ASN A 58 -3.78 -4.06 -18.68
CA ASN A 58 -5.06 -3.50 -19.14
C ASN A 58 -5.56 -4.15 -20.44
N ILE A 59 -4.65 -4.49 -21.37
CA ILE A 59 -5.00 -5.28 -22.56
C ILE A 59 -5.57 -6.64 -22.14
N MET A 60 -4.92 -7.33 -21.20
CA MET A 60 -5.43 -8.60 -20.68
C MET A 60 -6.79 -8.44 -19.98
N ASN A 61 -6.92 -7.42 -19.12
CA ASN A 61 -8.15 -7.10 -18.40
C ASN A 61 -9.34 -6.89 -19.34
N HIS A 62 -9.11 -6.21 -20.47
CA HIS A 62 -10.12 -5.97 -21.48
C HIS A 62 -10.75 -7.29 -21.99
N TYR A 63 -9.95 -8.34 -22.17
CA TYR A 63 -10.45 -9.64 -22.67
C TYR A 63 -11.22 -10.44 -21.62
N VAL A 64 -10.81 -10.37 -20.35
CA VAL A 64 -11.46 -11.08 -19.23
C VAL A 64 -12.55 -10.26 -18.54
N GLY A 65 -12.79 -9.03 -19.00
CA GLY A 65 -13.83 -8.15 -18.49
C GLY A 65 -13.47 -7.36 -17.24
N MET A 66 -12.21 -7.38 -16.80
CA MET A 66 -11.76 -6.58 -15.66
C MET A 66 -11.70 -5.08 -16.01
N LYS A 67 -11.75 -4.23 -14.97
CA LYS A 67 -11.53 -2.80 -15.13
C LYS A 67 -10.08 -2.51 -15.52
N ASP A 68 -9.87 -1.42 -16.24
CA ASP A 68 -8.51 -0.93 -16.47
C ASP A 68 -7.94 -0.40 -15.14
N ILE A 69 -6.67 -0.68 -14.88
CA ILE A 69 -5.94 -0.11 -13.76
C ILE A 69 -5.79 1.38 -14.02
N PRO A 70 -6.36 2.25 -13.17
CA PRO A 70 -6.22 3.69 -13.32
C PRO A 70 -4.82 4.12 -12.86
N GLU A 71 -4.30 5.19 -13.47
CA GLU A 71 -3.03 5.78 -13.00
C GLU A 71 -3.17 6.43 -11.62
N VAL A 72 -4.36 6.96 -11.30
CA VAL A 72 -4.64 7.68 -10.06
C VAL A 72 -6.00 7.28 -9.50
N LEU A 73 -6.00 6.85 -8.23
CA LEU A 73 -7.21 6.63 -7.46
C LEU A 73 -7.65 7.93 -6.75
N PRO A 74 -8.95 8.16 -6.50
CA PRO A 74 -9.43 9.34 -5.77
C PRO A 74 -8.71 9.58 -4.44
N GLU A 75 -8.38 8.51 -3.72
CA GLU A 75 -7.78 8.49 -2.39
C GLU A 75 -6.31 8.95 -2.41
N PHE A 76 -5.63 8.78 -3.55
CA PHE A 76 -4.26 9.27 -3.77
C PHE A 76 -4.16 10.79 -3.73
N LYS A 77 -5.29 11.50 -3.87
CA LYS A 77 -5.31 12.95 -3.65
C LYS A 77 -5.27 13.31 -2.17
N ILE A 78 -5.65 12.40 -1.28
CA ILE A 78 -5.79 12.64 0.16
C ILE A 78 -4.54 12.14 0.91
N PHE A 79 -4.02 10.96 0.55
CA PHE A 79 -2.90 10.33 1.27
C PHE A 79 -1.65 11.22 1.41
N PRO A 80 -1.17 11.93 0.36
CA PRO A 80 -0.01 12.82 0.49
C PRO A 80 -0.21 13.90 1.55
N TYR A 81 -1.38 14.52 1.61
CA TYR A 81 -1.69 15.55 2.60
C TYR A 81 -1.78 14.99 4.02
N VAL A 82 -2.36 13.79 4.18
CA VAL A 82 -2.42 13.10 5.48
C VAL A 82 -1.00 12.80 5.97
N ILE A 83 -0.12 12.27 5.11
CA ILE A 83 1.26 11.98 5.49
C ILE A 83 2.02 13.28 5.84
N ILE A 84 1.89 14.35 5.05
CA ILE A 84 2.52 15.65 5.37
C ILE A 84 2.01 16.19 6.72
N ALA A 85 0.70 16.15 6.96
CA ALA A 85 0.11 16.58 8.23
C ALA A 85 0.66 15.77 9.41
N MET A 86 0.76 14.45 9.26
CA MET A 86 1.32 13.56 10.28
C MET A 86 2.82 13.77 10.49
N MET A 87 3.57 14.13 9.44
CA MET A 87 4.97 14.52 9.55
C MET A 87 5.12 15.82 10.34
N ILE A 88 4.38 16.87 9.98
CA ILE A 88 4.41 18.16 10.70
C ILE A 88 4.03 17.97 12.16
N LEU A 89 2.93 17.26 12.42
CA LEU A 89 2.48 16.95 13.79
C LEU A 89 3.53 16.14 14.55
N GLY A 90 4.12 15.13 13.93
CA GLY A 90 5.17 14.31 14.51
C GLY A 90 6.42 15.12 14.88
N LEU A 91 6.84 16.05 14.03
CA LEU A 91 7.94 16.96 14.31
C LEU A 91 7.61 17.89 15.49
N ILE A 92 6.41 18.48 15.51
CA ILE A 92 5.95 19.30 16.65
C ILE A 92 6.01 18.50 17.95
N ILE A 93 5.51 17.25 17.92
CA ILE A 93 5.53 16.35 19.07
C ILE A 93 6.97 16.03 19.51
N ALA A 94 7.88 15.75 18.58
CA ALA A 94 9.28 15.45 18.88
C ALA A 94 9.98 16.60 19.63
N PHE A 95 9.72 17.84 19.24
CA PHE A 95 10.39 19.01 19.81
C PHE A 95 9.71 19.56 21.06
N LYS A 96 8.38 19.78 21.01
CA LYS A 96 7.62 20.57 21.99
C LYS A 96 6.90 19.74 23.06
N LEU A 97 6.58 18.48 22.80
CA LEU A 97 5.72 17.67 23.68
C LEU A 97 6.49 16.59 24.45
N ASN A 98 5.78 15.90 25.36
CA ASN A 98 6.32 14.85 26.22
C ASN A 98 6.10 13.44 25.64
N TYR A 99 6.68 12.42 26.28
CA TYR A 99 6.68 11.05 25.78
C TYR A 99 5.28 10.45 25.57
N LYS A 100 4.26 10.88 26.33
CA LYS A 100 2.88 10.37 26.20
C LYS A 100 2.31 10.64 24.81
N TRP A 101 2.72 11.75 24.19
CA TRP A 101 2.30 12.13 22.85
C TRP A 101 2.94 11.27 21.74
N TYR A 102 4.07 10.61 22.01
CA TYR A 102 4.64 9.64 21.06
C TYR A 102 3.72 8.43 20.89
N LEU A 103 3.14 7.95 22.01
CA LEU A 103 2.15 6.87 21.97
C LEU A 103 0.86 7.32 21.28
N ALA A 104 0.36 8.53 21.59
CA ALA A 104 -0.83 9.06 20.92
C ALA A 104 -0.64 9.15 19.40
N TRP A 105 0.51 9.67 18.94
CA TRP A 105 0.85 9.74 17.52
C TRP A 105 0.96 8.34 16.88
N PHE A 106 1.59 7.39 17.57
CA PHE A 106 1.68 6.00 17.11
C PHE A 106 0.30 5.36 16.93
N ILE A 107 -0.61 5.52 17.90
CA ILE A 107 -1.97 5.00 17.83
C ILE A 107 -2.71 5.61 16.63
N VAL A 108 -2.63 6.93 16.43
CA VAL A 108 -3.23 7.58 15.26
C VAL A 108 -2.67 7.04 13.95
N MET A 109 -1.35 6.83 13.85
CA MET A 109 -0.74 6.23 12.67
C MET A 109 -1.20 4.79 12.43
N CYS A 110 -1.38 3.98 13.49
CA CYS A 110 -1.95 2.63 13.34
C CYS A 110 -3.39 2.67 12.80
N LEU A 111 -4.21 3.61 13.28
CA LEU A 111 -5.58 3.79 12.80
C LEU A 111 -5.60 4.21 11.32
N LEU A 112 -4.77 5.18 10.94
CA LEU A 112 -4.64 5.63 9.54
C LEU A 112 -4.10 4.52 8.62
N GLY A 113 -3.09 3.78 9.07
CA GLY A 113 -2.55 2.65 8.32
C GLY A 113 -3.57 1.53 8.13
N THR A 114 -4.35 1.22 9.17
CA THR A 114 -5.44 0.24 9.09
C THR A 114 -6.54 0.70 8.13
N ALA A 115 -6.92 1.99 8.20
CA ALA A 115 -7.88 2.56 7.26
C ALA A 115 -7.38 2.48 5.80
N GLY A 116 -6.11 2.79 5.56
CA GLY A 116 -5.50 2.67 4.24
C GLY A 116 -5.45 1.22 3.72
N MET A 117 -5.14 0.24 4.57
CA MET A 117 -5.17 -1.17 4.19
C MET A 117 -6.60 -1.67 3.91
N TYR A 118 -7.58 -1.18 4.67
CA TYR A 118 -8.98 -1.51 4.44
C TYR A 118 -9.50 -0.92 3.13
N ASP A 119 -9.16 0.33 2.85
CA ASP A 119 -9.45 0.99 1.58
C ASP A 119 -8.81 0.24 0.39
N PHE A 120 -7.55 -0.16 0.53
CA PHE A 120 -6.85 -0.97 -0.46
C PHE A 120 -7.56 -2.31 -0.71
N TYR A 121 -8.00 -3.00 0.35
CA TYR A 121 -8.80 -4.22 0.21
C TYR A 121 -10.12 -4.00 -0.53
N LEU A 122 -10.83 -2.90 -0.25
CA LEU A 122 -12.08 -2.57 -0.95
C LEU A 122 -11.83 -2.33 -2.44
N TRP A 123 -10.76 -1.62 -2.78
CA TRP A 123 -10.36 -1.40 -4.16
C TRP A 123 -10.01 -2.72 -4.87
N GLU A 124 -9.17 -3.57 -4.25
CA GLU A 124 -8.82 -4.87 -4.83
C GLU A 124 -10.06 -5.76 -5.03
N TYR A 125 -10.97 -5.76 -4.06
CA TYR A 125 -12.19 -6.54 -4.12
C TYR A 125 -13.09 -6.08 -5.27
N ASP A 126 -13.36 -4.78 -5.39
CA ASP A 126 -14.14 -4.21 -6.50
C ASP A 126 -13.46 -4.49 -7.85
N TYR A 127 -12.14 -4.33 -7.92
CA TYR A 127 -11.35 -4.61 -9.12
C TYR A 127 -11.44 -6.08 -9.54
N GLY A 128 -11.42 -7.01 -8.58
CA GLY A 128 -11.44 -8.46 -8.82
C GLY A 128 -12.82 -9.07 -9.07
N HIS A 129 -13.90 -8.43 -8.62
CA HIS A 129 -15.27 -8.98 -8.68
C HIS A 129 -16.19 -8.24 -9.65
N THR A 130 -15.86 -7.01 -10.05
CA THR A 130 -16.68 -6.23 -10.98
C THR A 130 -16.23 -6.47 -12.42
N LEU A 131 -16.83 -7.47 -13.06
CA LEU A 131 -16.52 -7.88 -14.45
C LEU A 131 -17.59 -7.40 -15.44
N ARG A 132 -17.15 -6.97 -16.63
CA ARG A 132 -18.04 -6.58 -17.72
C ARG A 132 -18.78 -7.79 -18.29
N GLU A 133 -20.09 -7.66 -18.49
CA GLU A 133 -20.91 -8.73 -19.09
C GLU A 133 -20.56 -9.05 -20.55
N ASN A 134 -19.93 -8.12 -21.27
CA ASN A 134 -19.56 -8.29 -22.68
C ASN A 134 -18.11 -8.80 -22.88
N ALA A 135 -17.47 -9.32 -21.84
CA ALA A 135 -16.12 -9.87 -21.92
C ALA A 135 -16.04 -11.02 -22.95
N ALA A 136 -14.96 -11.04 -23.73
CA ALA A 136 -14.72 -12.06 -24.75
C ALA A 136 -14.47 -13.45 -24.13
N ILE A 137 -13.83 -13.48 -22.95
CA ILE A 137 -13.52 -14.70 -22.21
C ILE A 137 -14.17 -14.62 -20.83
N LYS A 138 -14.97 -15.64 -20.48
CA LYS A 138 -15.62 -15.75 -19.17
C LYS A 138 -15.26 -17.08 -18.54
N PHE A 139 -14.58 -17.02 -17.41
CA PHE A 139 -14.33 -18.18 -16.58
C PHE A 139 -15.40 -18.27 -15.49
N GLN A 140 -15.89 -19.48 -15.23
CA GLN A 140 -16.87 -19.77 -14.19
C GLN A 140 -16.29 -20.79 -13.21
N ASN A 141 -16.67 -20.64 -11.95
CA ASN A 141 -16.44 -21.62 -10.91
C ASN A 141 -17.28 -22.90 -11.18
N PRO A 142 -16.95 -24.03 -10.54
CA PRO A 142 -17.74 -25.27 -10.66
C PRO A 142 -19.22 -25.13 -10.30
N ASP A 143 -19.58 -24.11 -9.53
CA ASP A 143 -20.94 -23.77 -9.11
C ASP A 143 -21.68 -22.83 -10.10
N GLY A 144 -21.04 -22.45 -11.21
CA GLY A 144 -21.60 -21.57 -12.25
C GLY A 144 -21.45 -20.07 -11.97
N THR A 145 -20.85 -19.66 -10.86
CA THR A 145 -20.58 -18.24 -10.56
C THR A 145 -19.38 -17.72 -11.36
N PRO A 146 -19.32 -16.43 -11.74
CA PRO A 146 -18.13 -15.85 -12.38
C PRO A 146 -16.88 -15.99 -11.50
N LEU A 147 -15.77 -16.40 -12.10
CA LEU A 147 -14.50 -16.51 -11.39
C LEU A 147 -13.99 -15.09 -11.03
N ALA A 148 -13.68 -14.87 -9.75
CA ALA A 148 -13.07 -13.63 -9.29
C ALA A 148 -11.56 -13.63 -9.54
N TYR A 149 -11.03 -12.52 -10.04
CA TYR A 149 -9.60 -12.34 -10.32
C TYR A 149 -8.89 -11.49 -9.25
N GLN A 150 -9.48 -11.39 -8.06
CA GLN A 150 -8.91 -10.60 -6.97
C GLN A 150 -7.50 -11.10 -6.60
N PRO A 151 -6.45 -10.25 -6.74
CA PRO A 151 -5.13 -10.52 -6.20
C PRO A 151 -5.18 -10.69 -4.66
N PRO A 152 -4.22 -11.36 -4.03
CA PRO A 152 -4.15 -11.39 -2.58
C PRO A 152 -3.83 -10.00 -2.05
N LEU A 153 -4.45 -9.56 -0.95
CA LEU A 153 -4.05 -8.33 -0.25
C LEU A 153 -2.59 -8.39 0.21
N LEU A 154 -2.17 -9.56 0.67
CA LEU A 154 -0.80 -9.88 1.05
C LEU A 154 -0.54 -11.36 0.75
N GLY A 155 0.57 -11.65 0.09
CA GLY A 155 1.00 -13.02 -0.18
C GLY A 155 0.95 -13.37 -1.67
N THR A 156 0.76 -14.66 -1.94
CA THR A 156 0.76 -15.20 -3.30
C THR A 156 -0.49 -16.04 -3.51
N LYS A 157 -1.15 -15.88 -4.66
CA LYS A 157 -2.35 -16.63 -5.02
C LYS A 157 -2.31 -17.00 -6.50
N THR A 158 -2.61 -18.26 -6.80
CA THR A 158 -2.78 -18.71 -8.19
C THR A 158 -4.22 -18.47 -8.63
N ILE A 159 -4.39 -17.82 -9.76
CA ILE A 159 -5.68 -17.50 -10.38
C ILE A 159 -5.61 -18.04 -11.82
N LEU A 160 -6.29 -19.16 -12.08
CA LEU A 160 -6.16 -19.91 -13.34
C LEU A 160 -4.69 -20.29 -13.60
N ASN A 161 -4.10 -19.75 -14.66
CA ASN A 161 -2.71 -19.97 -15.07
C ASN A 161 -1.79 -18.81 -14.65
N PHE A 162 -2.28 -17.85 -13.87
CA PHE A 162 -1.52 -16.71 -13.39
C PHE A 162 -1.16 -16.89 -11.92
N VAL A 163 0.06 -16.52 -11.54
CA VAL A 163 0.46 -16.43 -10.14
C VAL A 163 0.58 -14.97 -9.75
N ALA A 164 -0.31 -14.51 -8.88
CA ALA A 164 -0.33 -13.13 -8.40
C ALA A 164 0.43 -13.03 -7.07
N HIS A 165 1.41 -12.13 -7.02
CA HIS A 165 2.18 -11.79 -5.82
C HIS A 165 1.83 -10.37 -5.39
N SER A 166 1.56 -10.17 -4.10
CA SER A 166 1.24 -8.87 -3.52
C SER A 166 2.02 -8.67 -2.23
N TYR A 167 2.95 -7.71 -2.24
CA TYR A 167 3.87 -7.52 -1.13
C TYR A 167 4.22 -6.05 -0.86
N PRO A 168 4.47 -5.70 0.41
CA PRO A 168 5.01 -4.40 0.76
C PRO A 168 6.39 -4.19 0.14
N ARG A 169 6.66 -2.94 -0.26
CA ARG A 169 7.95 -2.50 -0.79
C ARG A 169 8.65 -1.56 0.19
N SER A 170 9.79 -1.01 -0.25
CA SER A 170 10.69 -0.20 0.57
C SER A 170 9.99 0.94 1.31
N GLY A 171 9.00 1.60 0.69
CA GLY A 171 8.22 2.66 1.34
C GLY A 171 7.44 2.15 2.55
N ALA A 172 6.80 0.98 2.45
CA ALA A 172 6.09 0.36 3.57
C ALA A 172 7.05 -0.05 4.69
N TYR A 173 8.18 -0.66 4.37
CA TYR A 173 9.17 -1.06 5.39
C TYR A 173 9.72 0.15 6.18
N LEU A 174 9.99 1.27 5.50
CA LEU A 174 10.44 2.50 6.15
C LEU A 174 9.34 3.17 6.97
N LEU A 175 8.09 3.15 6.51
CA LEU A 175 6.93 3.59 7.29
C LEU A 175 6.81 2.77 8.59
N PHE A 176 6.81 1.44 8.50
CA PHE A 176 6.75 0.55 9.66
C PHE A 176 7.91 0.79 10.62
N THR A 177 9.12 0.94 10.08
CA THR A 177 10.30 1.27 10.89
C THR A 177 10.12 2.61 11.60
N GLY A 178 9.60 3.64 10.91
CA GLY A 178 9.32 4.94 11.50
C GLY A 178 8.30 4.88 12.64
N MET A 179 7.24 4.08 12.47
CA MET A 179 6.24 3.83 13.50
C MET A 179 6.83 3.06 14.70
N LEU A 180 7.66 2.05 14.46
CA LEU A 180 8.34 1.32 15.54
C LEU A 180 9.29 2.24 16.33
N LEU A 181 10.00 3.15 15.66
CA LEU A 181 10.86 4.13 16.32
C LEU A 181 10.07 5.08 17.21
N SER A 182 8.86 5.51 16.83
CA SER A 182 8.02 6.34 17.70
C SER A 182 7.53 5.58 18.94
N LEU A 183 7.23 4.28 18.80
CA LEU A 183 6.89 3.41 19.92
C LEU A 183 8.09 3.18 20.87
N ILE A 184 9.28 2.94 20.33
CA ILE A 184 10.51 2.83 21.13
C ILE A 184 10.80 4.17 21.83
N ALA A 185 10.59 5.31 21.16
CA ALA A 185 10.73 6.63 21.74
C ALA A 185 9.82 6.82 22.97
N PHE A 186 8.58 6.32 22.92
CA PHE A 186 7.66 6.32 24.06
C PHE A 186 8.25 5.55 25.26
N PHE A 187 8.67 4.30 25.07
CA PHE A 187 9.24 3.50 26.16
C PHE A 187 10.51 4.11 26.73
N GLN A 188 11.39 4.64 25.87
CA GLN A 188 12.62 5.31 26.29
C GLN A 188 12.33 6.61 27.06
N GLY A 189 11.29 7.35 26.66
CA GLY A 189 10.83 8.55 27.35
C GLY A 189 10.20 8.24 28.71
N LYS A 190 9.43 7.15 28.81
CA LYS A 190 8.82 6.68 30.07
C LYS A 190 9.88 6.22 31.08
N LYS A 191 10.93 5.51 30.64
CA LYS A 191 12.03 5.05 31.52
C LYS A 191 12.88 6.19 32.09
N GLY A 192 12.93 7.34 31.41
CA GLY A 192 13.73 8.49 31.80
C GLY A 192 12.92 9.65 32.38
N SER A 193 11.67 9.40 32.76
CA SER A 193 10.76 10.32 33.45
C SER A 193 10.52 9.82 34.86
#